data_AF-B8CT28-F1
#
_entry.id   AF-B8CT28-F1
#
_cell.length_a   1.000
_cell.length_b   1.000
_cell.length_c   1.000
_cell.angle_alpha   90.00
_cell.angle_beta   90.00
_cell.angle_gamma   90.00
#
_symmetry.space_group_name_H-M   'P 1'
#
loop_
_entity.id
_entity.type
_entity.pdbx_description
1 polymer ?
#
loop_
_entity_poly.entity_id
_entity_poly.type
_entity_poly.pdbx_seq_one_letter_code
_entity_poly.pdbx_strand_id
1 'polypeptide(L)'
;MPLNHSSSPAISSIFLAVFITACGGDSSSEAEITPTPIAPDTPVAPVNSAPVLTLTTTTVSIDSQGSTSIGVSATDADSDQLTYSLNNPPLISSEIIADQLIITAEEVQTQQVQNLTVSLFDGQITVEQTIEITINPLAQQSVLQLPQTPFNYAVIALPLHYTTNAFPSNFIFQTAAIESDNTPENNPISDHGATLGRVLFYDTKLSFNDTVSCASCHVQAEGFSDSRRLSIGFDGGETRRHSMSLANARFYQTGKFFWDERADTLEQQVLMPIQDEVEMGLTLTQLVDVVAAQPYYNSLFINAFGDDEVSSERISFALSQFIRAMVSIDAKYDQGRLTVNNPLDDFSNFSVDENAGKRLFMQFRDGIPPCTSCHSSEAFVGPLIGEDSNATTSASNNGLDANSDSDQGVFESTGAMGHRGKFKSPSLKNIGVTAPYMHDGRFDTLAEVVEHYSSGIEAHPTLQALLKDADGNPVRYNFSATEQAQLVAFLETLTDETLLTDEKFSDPFVR
;
A
#
# COMPACT_ATOMS: atom_id res chain seq x y z
N MET A 1 -21.65 24.49 -38.75
CA MET A 1 -22.85 25.35 -38.73
C MET A 1 -23.45 25.30 -37.32
N PRO A 2 -23.31 26.36 -36.52
CA PRO A 2 -23.97 26.51 -35.23
C PRO A 2 -25.20 27.42 -35.37
N LEU A 3 -26.29 27.14 -34.63
CA LEU A 3 -27.40 28.06 -34.41
C LEU A 3 -27.77 27.97 -32.92
N ASN A 4 -27.47 28.93 -32.04
CA ASN A 4 -27.90 30.33 -31.85
C ASN A 4 -29.09 30.50 -30.86
N HIS A 5 -28.77 31.14 -29.73
CA HIS A 5 -29.52 32.08 -28.87
C HIS A 5 -31.06 32.11 -28.76
N SER A 6 -31.56 32.26 -27.52
CA SER A 6 -32.09 33.53 -26.92
C SER A 6 -32.92 33.20 -25.65
N SER A 7 -32.63 33.75 -24.45
CA SER A 7 -33.00 35.06 -23.85
C SER A 7 -34.18 34.99 -22.85
N SER A 8 -33.90 35.42 -21.60
CA SER A 8 -34.71 36.04 -20.50
C SER A 8 -36.22 36.33 -20.67
N PRO A 9 -37.06 36.56 -19.60
CA PRO A 9 -36.73 37.41 -18.42
C PRO A 9 -37.35 37.03 -17.05
N ALA A 10 -37.00 37.87 -16.06
CA ALA A 10 -37.34 37.89 -14.63
C ALA A 10 -38.82 38.16 -14.29
N ILE A 11 -39.27 37.69 -13.11
CA ILE A 11 -40.50 38.16 -12.44
C ILE A 11 -40.29 38.28 -10.92
N SER A 12 -40.65 39.47 -10.42
CA SER A 12 -40.82 39.92 -9.04
C SER A 12 -42.16 39.45 -8.46
N SER A 13 -42.29 39.23 -7.15
CA SER A 13 -43.61 39.16 -6.49
C SER A 13 -43.57 39.63 -5.04
N ILE A 14 -44.27 40.76 -4.85
CA ILE A 14 -44.77 41.38 -3.63
C ILE A 14 -46.06 40.66 -3.22
N PHE A 15 -46.35 40.53 -1.92
CA PHE A 15 -47.70 40.22 -1.44
C PHE A 15 -48.22 41.27 -0.46
N LEU A 16 -49.44 41.71 -0.73
CA LEU A 16 -50.24 42.75 -0.07
C LEU A 16 -51.40 42.11 0.69
N ALA A 17 -51.79 42.71 1.82
CA ALA A 17 -52.91 42.35 2.69
C ALA A 17 -54.30 42.77 2.15
N VAL A 18 -55.37 42.04 2.53
CA VAL A 18 -56.78 42.54 2.64
C VAL A 18 -57.57 41.73 3.71
N PHE A 19 -58.46 42.45 4.40
CA PHE A 19 -59.39 42.17 5.52
C PHE A 19 -60.59 41.20 5.28
N ILE A 20 -61.24 40.76 6.37
CA ILE A 20 -62.72 40.75 6.70
C ILE A 20 -62.89 40.22 8.16
N THR A 21 -63.26 41.02 9.17
CA THR A 21 -64.59 41.38 9.74
C THR A 21 -65.48 40.25 10.28
N ALA A 22 -65.81 40.30 11.59
CA ALA A 22 -66.97 39.66 12.23
C ALA A 22 -67.65 40.65 13.21
N CYS A 23 -68.96 40.52 13.39
CA CYS A 23 -69.91 41.51 13.91
C CYS A 23 -70.75 40.97 15.10
N GLY A 24 -71.30 41.88 15.93
CA GLY A 24 -72.36 41.69 16.96
C GLY A 24 -71.96 42.32 18.32
N GLY A 25 -72.55 43.39 18.88
CA GLY A 25 -73.97 43.80 19.07
C GLY A 25 -74.52 43.12 20.33
N ASP A 26 -74.96 43.74 21.45
CA ASP A 26 -75.74 44.97 21.62
C ASP A 26 -75.90 45.40 23.12
N SER A 27 -76.22 46.69 23.34
CA SER A 27 -76.96 47.34 24.47
C SER A 27 -76.39 47.50 25.91
N SER A 28 -76.19 48.76 26.34
CA SER A 28 -77.01 49.48 27.38
C SER A 28 -76.26 50.59 28.16
N SER A 29 -76.86 51.79 28.10
CA SER A 29 -76.91 52.96 29.00
C SER A 29 -75.92 53.19 30.18
N GLU A 30 -75.42 54.44 30.18
CA GLU A 30 -75.36 55.44 31.27
C GLU A 30 -74.21 55.46 32.31
N ALA A 31 -73.87 56.72 32.60
CA ALA A 31 -73.23 57.30 33.79
C ALA A 31 -71.71 57.55 33.78
N GLU A 32 -71.43 58.86 33.78
CA GLU A 32 -70.17 59.56 33.98
C GLU A 32 -69.53 59.21 35.34
N ILE A 33 -68.27 58.75 35.33
CA ILE A 33 -67.41 58.68 36.53
C ILE A 33 -66.03 59.25 36.15
N THR A 34 -65.68 60.35 36.79
CA THR A 34 -64.38 61.05 36.73
C THR A 34 -63.17 60.11 36.93
N PRO A 35 -62.13 60.16 36.08
CA PRO A 35 -60.89 59.41 36.31
C PRO A 35 -59.99 60.09 37.35
N THR A 36 -59.58 59.31 38.34
CA THR A 36 -58.54 59.58 39.33
C THR A 36 -57.16 59.74 38.64
N PRO A 37 -56.21 60.55 39.14
CA PRO A 37 -54.91 60.72 38.50
C PRO A 37 -54.07 59.44 38.62
N ILE A 38 -53.50 58.99 37.49
CA ILE A 38 -52.49 57.93 37.43
C ILE A 38 -51.16 58.53 37.88
N ALA A 39 -50.46 57.85 38.80
CA ALA A 39 -49.15 58.23 39.29
C ALA A 39 -48.10 58.17 38.17
N PRO A 40 -47.04 59.01 38.21
CA PRO A 40 -46.01 59.00 37.18
C PRO A 40 -45.20 57.70 37.22
N ASP A 41 -45.01 57.09 36.05
CA ASP A 41 -44.18 55.90 35.84
C ASP A 41 -42.75 56.15 36.34
N THR A 42 -42.28 55.22 37.18
CA THR A 42 -40.86 55.10 37.55
C THR A 42 -40.02 54.79 36.30
N PRO A 43 -38.87 55.46 36.07
CA PRO A 43 -37.97 55.11 34.98
C PRO A 43 -37.47 53.67 35.14
N VAL A 44 -37.69 52.84 34.13
CA VAL A 44 -37.07 51.52 34.02
C VAL A 44 -35.57 51.75 33.77
N ALA A 45 -34.71 51.18 34.61
CA ALA A 45 -33.27 51.25 34.42
C ALA A 45 -32.89 50.60 33.08
N PRO A 46 -31.86 51.12 32.36
CA PRO A 46 -31.39 50.48 31.13
C PRO A 46 -30.97 49.03 31.42
N VAL A 47 -31.41 48.10 30.58
CA VAL A 47 -31.09 46.67 30.69
C VAL A 47 -29.80 46.41 29.93
N ASN A 48 -28.78 45.87 30.61
CA ASN A 48 -27.49 45.50 30.03
C ASN A 48 -27.67 44.38 28.99
N SER A 49 -27.17 44.59 27.78
CA SER A 49 -27.11 43.60 26.70
C SER A 49 -25.83 42.78 26.84
N ALA A 50 -25.88 41.49 26.50
CA ALA A 50 -24.67 40.67 26.52
C ALA A 50 -23.73 41.04 25.36
N PRO A 51 -22.41 40.99 25.55
CA PRO A 51 -21.47 41.26 24.48
C PRO A 51 -21.47 40.13 23.45
N VAL A 52 -21.05 40.42 22.22
CA VAL A 52 -20.96 39.43 21.13
C VAL A 52 -19.49 39.16 20.83
N LEU A 53 -19.09 37.89 20.96
CA LEU A 53 -17.78 37.37 20.56
C LEU A 53 -17.92 36.62 19.22
N THR A 54 -17.02 36.85 18.27
CA THR A 54 -16.98 36.13 16.99
C THR A 54 -15.56 35.66 16.67
N LEU A 55 -15.40 34.35 16.47
CA LEU A 55 -14.17 33.71 15.99
C LEU A 55 -14.34 33.26 14.54
N THR A 56 -13.28 33.33 13.73
CA THR A 56 -13.34 32.92 12.31
C THR A 56 -13.48 31.42 12.09
N THR A 57 -13.15 30.60 13.09
CA THR A 57 -13.27 29.13 13.08
C THR A 57 -13.46 28.61 14.50
N THR A 58 -14.04 27.43 14.63
CA THR A 58 -14.18 26.67 15.89
C THR A 58 -13.23 25.47 15.98
N THR A 59 -12.46 25.19 14.92
CA THR A 59 -11.48 24.10 14.86
C THR A 59 -10.18 24.56 14.21
N VAL A 60 -9.04 24.11 14.74
CA VAL A 60 -7.70 24.46 14.25
C VAL A 60 -6.78 23.23 14.29
N SER A 61 -5.96 23.03 13.27
CA SER A 61 -4.88 22.02 13.27
C SER A 61 -3.53 22.72 13.26
N ILE A 62 -2.62 22.30 14.14
CA ILE A 62 -1.28 22.87 14.31
C ILE A 62 -0.28 21.73 14.47
N ASP A 63 0.92 21.87 13.91
CA ASP A 63 2.01 20.94 14.20
C ASP A 63 2.65 21.25 15.57
N SER A 64 3.20 20.22 16.20
CA SER A 64 3.95 20.29 17.46
C SER A 64 5.05 21.36 17.36
N GLN A 65 5.16 22.22 18.38
CA GLN A 65 6.04 23.42 18.39
C GLN A 65 5.68 24.49 17.34
N GLY A 66 4.55 24.36 16.65
CA GLY A 66 4.05 25.32 15.67
C GLY A 66 3.17 26.42 16.27
N SER A 67 2.85 27.42 15.44
CA SER A 67 1.95 28.52 15.81
C SER A 67 1.04 28.89 14.64
N THR A 68 -0.17 29.34 14.94
CA THR A 68 -1.15 29.83 13.97
C THR A 68 -1.96 30.98 14.55
N SER A 69 -2.70 31.70 13.70
CA SER A 69 -3.56 32.80 14.12
C SER A 69 -4.97 32.66 13.55
N ILE A 70 -5.98 32.94 14.36
CA ILE A 70 -7.37 33.03 13.90
C ILE A 70 -7.93 34.43 14.18
N GLY A 71 -8.89 34.88 13.38
CA GLY A 71 -9.52 36.18 13.59
C GLY A 71 -10.46 36.16 14.80
N VAL A 72 -10.37 37.21 15.62
CA VAL A 72 -11.25 37.45 16.76
C VAL A 72 -11.83 38.85 16.67
N SER A 73 -13.14 38.99 16.89
CA SER A 73 -13.81 40.28 16.95
C SER A 73 -14.85 40.28 18.07
N ALA A 74 -15.08 41.46 18.65
CA ALA A 74 -16.05 41.64 19.70
C ALA A 74 -16.81 42.96 19.54
N THR A 75 -18.09 42.95 19.89
CA THR A 75 -18.96 44.13 19.87
C THR A 75 -19.88 44.13 21.07
N ASP A 76 -20.23 45.31 21.55
CA ASP A 76 -21.21 45.50 22.60
C ASP A 76 -22.25 46.55 22.19
N ALA A 77 -23.52 46.30 22.50
CA ALA A 77 -24.62 47.17 22.09
C ALA A 77 -24.72 48.44 22.96
N ASP A 78 -24.29 48.33 24.21
CA ASP A 78 -24.34 49.40 25.21
C ASP A 78 -23.02 50.20 25.28
N SER A 79 -22.05 49.81 24.44
CA SER A 79 -20.70 50.38 24.33
C SER A 79 -19.88 50.26 25.61
N ASP A 80 -20.10 49.18 26.36
CA ASP A 80 -19.34 48.85 27.56
C ASP A 80 -17.89 48.46 27.24
N GLN A 81 -17.02 48.55 28.25
CA GLN A 81 -15.62 48.15 28.09
C GLN A 81 -15.48 46.63 28.08
N LEU A 82 -14.92 46.11 26.98
CA LEU A 82 -14.76 44.69 26.77
C LEU A 82 -13.38 44.20 27.22
N THR A 83 -13.37 43.11 27.99
CA THR A 83 -12.15 42.44 28.45
C THR A 83 -12.13 40.98 28.02
N TYR A 84 -11.07 40.57 27.33
CA TYR A 84 -10.85 39.17 26.97
C TYR A 84 -10.18 38.39 28.10
N SER A 85 -10.51 37.11 28.22
CA SER A 85 -9.77 36.14 29.03
C SER A 85 -9.58 34.84 28.24
N LEU A 86 -8.37 34.26 28.34
CA LEU A 86 -7.99 33.04 27.62
C LEU A 86 -7.75 31.93 28.62
N ASN A 87 -8.51 30.85 28.53
CA ASN A 87 -8.32 29.66 29.34
C ASN A 87 -7.54 28.61 28.54
N ASN A 88 -6.22 28.68 28.66
CA ASN A 88 -5.27 27.83 27.94
C ASN A 88 -5.22 26.41 28.53
N PRO A 89 -5.44 25.36 27.71
CA PRO A 89 -5.21 23.99 28.13
C PRO A 89 -3.69 23.66 28.15
N PRO A 90 -3.25 22.54 28.77
CA PRO A 90 -1.84 22.33 29.13
C PRO A 90 -0.80 22.35 28.00
N LEU A 91 -1.20 22.09 26.75
CA LEU A 91 -0.27 22.01 25.61
C LEU A 91 -0.43 23.19 24.63
N ILE A 92 -1.19 24.21 25.02
CA ILE A 92 -1.46 25.37 24.19
C ILE A 92 -1.15 26.62 25.00
N SER A 93 -0.44 27.55 24.38
CA SER A 93 -0.40 28.95 24.80
C SER A 93 -1.13 29.80 23.78
N SER A 94 -1.81 30.84 24.25
CA SER A 94 -2.48 31.77 23.36
C SER A 94 -2.46 33.20 23.87
N GLU A 95 -2.51 34.15 22.94
CA GLU A 95 -2.61 35.58 23.19
C GLU A 95 -3.44 36.27 22.11
N ILE A 96 -4.10 37.37 22.47
CA ILE A 96 -4.81 38.21 21.51
C ILE A 96 -3.97 39.46 21.23
N ILE A 97 -3.60 39.66 19.96
CA ILE A 97 -2.91 40.85 19.48
C ILE A 97 -3.76 41.48 18.38
N ALA A 98 -4.24 42.69 18.64
CA ALA A 98 -5.24 43.36 17.80
C ALA A 98 -6.47 42.45 17.59
N ASP A 99 -6.82 42.14 16.34
CA ASP A 99 -8.00 41.32 15.98
C ASP A 99 -7.61 39.86 15.68
N GLN A 100 -6.48 39.38 16.22
CA GLN A 100 -5.99 38.02 16.01
C GLN A 100 -5.73 37.30 17.34
N LEU A 101 -6.25 36.08 17.46
CA LEU A 101 -5.87 35.11 18.49
C LEU A 101 -4.73 34.26 17.95
N ILE A 102 -3.54 34.44 18.50
CA ILE A 102 -2.35 33.64 18.21
C ILE A 102 -2.37 32.42 19.14
N ILE A 103 -2.20 31.24 18.56
CA ILE A 103 -2.24 29.95 19.25
C ILE A 103 -0.92 29.24 18.94
N THR A 104 -0.19 28.84 19.98
CA THR A 104 1.09 28.15 19.87
C THR A 104 1.01 26.82 20.63
N ALA A 105 1.44 25.74 19.97
CA ALA A 105 1.40 24.39 20.52
C ALA A 105 2.74 23.98 21.14
N GLU A 106 2.68 23.26 22.25
CA GLU A 106 3.83 22.59 22.86
C GLU A 106 4.22 21.32 22.10
N GLU A 107 5.31 20.68 22.54
CA GLU A 107 5.80 19.46 21.92
C GLU A 107 4.89 18.27 22.26
N VAL A 108 4.49 17.50 21.25
CA VAL A 108 3.74 16.25 21.46
C VAL A 108 4.34 15.10 20.66
N GLN A 109 4.34 13.91 21.28
CA GLN A 109 4.86 12.68 20.69
C GLN A 109 3.77 11.87 19.96
N THR A 110 2.50 12.15 20.24
CA THR A 110 1.32 11.57 19.57
C THR A 110 0.31 12.68 19.31
N GLN A 111 -0.62 12.48 18.38
CA GLN A 111 -1.66 13.48 18.12
C GLN A 111 -2.48 13.73 19.39
N GLN A 112 -2.70 15.01 19.72
CA GLN A 112 -3.48 15.44 20.87
C GLN A 112 -4.59 16.39 20.43
N VAL A 113 -5.73 16.35 21.11
CA VAL A 113 -6.83 17.29 20.90
C VAL A 113 -7.05 18.06 22.20
N GLN A 114 -7.04 19.39 22.14
CA GLN A 114 -7.24 20.28 23.28
C GLN A 114 -8.27 21.37 23.01
N ASN A 115 -8.97 21.81 24.05
CA ASN A 115 -10.01 22.82 23.94
C ASN A 115 -9.55 24.13 24.57
N LEU A 116 -9.36 25.16 23.74
CA LEU A 116 -9.07 26.54 24.17
C LEU A 116 -10.38 27.31 24.32
N THR A 117 -10.62 27.93 25.48
CA THR A 117 -11.82 28.75 25.69
C THR A 117 -11.47 30.23 25.74
N VAL A 118 -12.12 31.01 24.89
CA VAL A 118 -12.04 32.48 24.82
C VAL A 118 -13.27 33.06 25.49
N SER A 119 -13.07 33.85 26.54
CA SER A 119 -14.14 34.54 27.28
C SER A 119 -14.09 36.04 27.00
N LEU A 120 -15.25 36.67 26.93
CA LEU A 120 -15.42 38.10 26.74
C LEU A 120 -16.38 38.65 27.81
N PHE A 121 -15.92 39.62 28.60
CA PHE A 121 -16.66 40.22 29.71
C PHE A 121 -16.87 41.72 29.47
N ASP A 122 -18.10 42.20 29.68
CA ASP A 122 -18.49 43.62 29.54
C ASP A 122 -18.52 44.39 30.87
N GLY A 123 -18.26 43.73 32.01
CA GLY A 123 -18.43 44.31 33.35
C GLY A 123 -19.59 43.71 34.15
N GLN A 124 -20.53 43.01 33.49
CA GLN A 124 -21.70 42.36 34.09
C GLN A 124 -21.94 40.93 33.58
N ILE A 125 -21.80 40.70 32.29
CA ILE A 125 -22.07 39.45 31.58
C ILE A 125 -20.81 38.94 30.88
N THR A 126 -20.57 37.64 30.99
CA THR A 126 -19.50 36.94 30.25
C THR A 126 -20.10 36.05 29.17
N VAL A 127 -19.54 36.09 27.97
CA VAL A 127 -19.79 35.12 26.90
C VAL A 127 -18.52 34.32 26.60
N GLU A 128 -18.66 33.05 26.24
CA GLU A 128 -17.53 32.15 26.00
C GLU A 128 -17.68 31.44 24.65
N GLN A 129 -16.56 31.20 23.97
CA GLN A 129 -16.48 30.30 22.82
C GLN A 129 -15.27 29.36 22.98
N THR A 130 -15.47 28.10 22.61
CA THR A 130 -14.44 27.07 22.68
C THR A 130 -13.96 26.71 21.27
N ILE A 131 -12.65 26.59 21.11
CA ILE A 131 -11.97 26.16 19.89
C ILE A 131 -11.35 24.79 20.18
N GLU A 132 -11.65 23.81 19.33
CA GLU A 132 -10.95 22.52 19.34
C GLU A 132 -9.65 22.63 18.53
N ILE A 133 -8.53 22.28 19.15
CA ILE A 133 -7.19 22.36 18.58
C ILE A 133 -6.61 20.96 18.49
N THR A 134 -6.35 20.51 17.26
CA THR A 134 -5.60 19.28 16.98
C THR A 134 -4.12 19.60 16.85
N ILE A 135 -3.29 19.03 17.73
CA ILE A 135 -1.83 19.14 17.70
C ILE A 135 -1.27 17.86 17.07
N ASN A 136 -0.58 17.98 15.94
CA ASN A 136 0.07 16.86 15.26
C ASN A 136 1.53 16.73 15.74
N PRO A 137 2.03 15.52 16.06
CA PRO A 137 3.45 15.35 16.38
C PRO A 137 4.31 15.71 15.18
N LEU A 138 5.50 16.27 15.41
CA LEU A 138 6.49 16.39 14.33
C LEU A 138 6.87 14.97 13.89
N ALA A 139 6.97 14.75 12.58
CA ALA A 139 7.47 13.49 12.07
C ALA A 139 8.84 13.20 12.70
N GLN A 140 8.94 12.10 13.46
CA GLN A 140 10.19 11.64 14.04
C GLN A 140 11.19 11.48 12.89
N GLN A 141 12.30 12.21 12.92
CA GLN A 141 13.31 12.11 11.86
C GLN A 141 13.85 10.69 11.86
N SER A 142 13.49 9.92 10.84
CA SER A 142 14.02 8.58 10.60
C SER A 142 15.54 8.69 10.44
N VAL A 143 16.28 8.08 11.36
CA VAL A 143 17.75 8.06 11.31
C VAL A 143 18.18 6.83 10.57
N LEU A 144 18.94 7.01 9.48
CA LEU A 144 19.53 5.91 8.75
C LEU A 144 20.63 5.23 9.59
N GLN A 145 20.46 3.95 9.88
CA GLN A 145 21.43 3.11 10.57
C GLN A 145 21.91 1.99 9.63
N LEU A 146 23.19 2.08 9.24
CA LEU A 146 23.85 1.06 8.43
C LEU A 146 25.09 0.52 9.16
N PRO A 147 25.45 -0.75 8.94
CA PRO A 147 26.72 -1.28 9.46
C PRO A 147 27.90 -0.57 8.79
N GLN A 148 29.03 -0.48 9.51
CA GLN A 148 30.27 0.12 8.99
C GLN A 148 30.81 -0.62 7.75
N THR A 149 30.60 -1.94 7.71
CA THR A 149 30.88 -2.77 6.54
C THR A 149 29.53 -3.25 6.00
N PRO A 150 29.25 -3.04 4.70
CA PRO A 150 28.05 -3.58 4.07
C PRO A 150 27.90 -5.08 4.33
N PHE A 151 26.65 -5.54 4.43
CA PHE A 151 26.37 -6.97 4.41
C PHE A 151 26.80 -7.59 3.07
N ASN A 152 27.03 -8.90 3.06
CA ASN A 152 27.29 -9.65 1.84
C ASN A 152 25.97 -9.90 1.07
N TYR A 153 25.78 -9.15 -0.01
CA TYR A 153 24.71 -9.32 -0.98
C TYR A 153 25.21 -9.97 -2.26
N ALA A 154 26.46 -9.69 -2.66
CA ALA A 154 27.01 -10.09 -3.95
C ALA A 154 27.38 -11.57 -4.03
N VAL A 155 27.96 -12.12 -2.96
CA VAL A 155 28.51 -13.48 -2.94
C VAL A 155 27.55 -14.41 -2.18
N ILE A 156 26.45 -14.77 -2.85
CA ILE A 156 25.46 -15.72 -2.34
C ILE A 156 26.00 -17.14 -2.56
N ALA A 157 26.19 -17.89 -1.48
CA ALA A 157 26.65 -19.27 -1.54
C ALA A 157 25.50 -20.21 -1.98
N LEU A 158 25.28 -20.29 -3.29
CA LEU A 158 24.24 -21.16 -3.86
C LEU A 158 24.62 -22.65 -3.70
N PRO A 159 23.68 -23.51 -3.27
CA PRO A 159 23.94 -24.94 -3.16
C PRO A 159 24.12 -25.58 -4.56
N LEU A 160 24.74 -26.76 -4.62
CA LEU A 160 25.09 -27.41 -5.90
C LEU A 160 23.87 -27.62 -6.81
N HIS A 161 22.71 -27.96 -6.26
CA HIS A 161 21.48 -28.17 -7.04
C HIS A 161 20.89 -26.87 -7.62
N TYR A 162 21.32 -25.69 -7.14
CA TYR A 162 20.98 -24.39 -7.75
C TYR A 162 21.89 -24.04 -8.94
N THR A 163 23.07 -24.66 -9.03
CA THR A 163 24.11 -24.30 -10.02
C THR A 163 24.41 -25.39 -11.04
N THR A 164 23.99 -26.63 -10.80
CA THR A 164 24.30 -27.78 -11.66
C THR A 164 23.05 -28.60 -11.96
N ASN A 165 22.81 -28.86 -13.24
CA ASN A 165 21.75 -29.76 -13.71
C ASN A 165 22.15 -31.24 -13.47
N ALA A 166 21.82 -31.76 -12.29
CA ALA A 166 22.09 -33.15 -11.90
C ALA A 166 20.81 -33.89 -11.47
N PHE A 167 19.73 -33.72 -12.25
CA PHE A 167 18.44 -34.33 -11.95
C PHE A 167 18.30 -35.74 -12.56
N PRO A 168 17.55 -36.64 -11.91
CA PRO A 168 17.15 -37.92 -12.52
C PRO A 168 16.42 -37.71 -13.85
N SER A 169 16.55 -38.66 -14.79
CA SER A 169 15.95 -38.55 -16.13
C SER A 169 14.41 -38.47 -16.14
N ASN A 170 13.76 -38.93 -15.07
CA ASN A 170 12.31 -38.83 -14.88
C ASN A 170 11.87 -37.46 -14.31
N PHE A 171 12.79 -36.54 -14.06
CA PHE A 171 12.55 -35.19 -13.52
C PHE A 171 12.62 -34.13 -14.63
N ILE A 172 11.78 -34.30 -15.66
CA ILE A 172 11.92 -33.62 -16.95
C ILE A 172 11.65 -32.10 -16.93
N PHE A 173 11.04 -31.58 -15.86
CA PHE A 173 10.74 -30.15 -15.72
C PHE A 173 11.73 -29.41 -14.83
N GLN A 174 12.64 -30.11 -14.14
CA GLN A 174 13.56 -29.46 -13.21
C GLN A 174 14.90 -29.11 -13.86
N THR A 175 15.36 -27.91 -13.52
CA THR A 175 16.66 -27.37 -13.86
C THR A 175 17.28 -26.69 -12.64
N ALA A 176 18.57 -26.42 -12.71
CA ALA A 176 19.27 -25.57 -11.78
C ALA A 176 18.70 -24.15 -11.88
N ALA A 177 18.48 -23.48 -10.74
CA ALA A 177 17.91 -22.14 -10.72
C ALA A 177 18.75 -21.11 -11.51
N ILE A 178 20.08 -21.31 -11.59
CA ILE A 178 20.99 -20.43 -12.33
C ILE A 178 20.66 -20.33 -13.82
N GLU A 179 19.99 -21.32 -14.42
CA GLU A 179 19.52 -21.29 -15.82
C GLU A 179 18.46 -20.20 -16.05
N SER A 180 17.86 -19.69 -14.96
CA SER A 180 16.88 -18.61 -14.98
C SER A 180 17.43 -17.29 -14.42
N ASP A 181 18.74 -17.19 -14.15
CA ASP A 181 19.31 -15.96 -13.59
C ASP A 181 19.16 -14.78 -14.58
N ASN A 182 18.43 -13.75 -14.15
CA ASN A 182 18.16 -12.56 -14.95
C ASN A 182 19.05 -11.35 -14.58
N THR A 183 20.16 -11.57 -13.86
CA THR A 183 21.11 -10.52 -13.53
C THR A 183 21.84 -10.05 -14.80
N PRO A 184 21.70 -8.79 -15.22
CA PRO A 184 22.32 -8.32 -16.45
C PRO A 184 23.80 -7.99 -16.23
N GLU A 185 24.62 -8.14 -17.28
CA GLU A 185 26.07 -7.90 -17.21
C GLU A 185 26.44 -6.47 -16.79
N ASN A 186 25.61 -5.48 -17.12
CA ASN A 186 25.84 -4.08 -16.80
C ASN A 186 25.34 -3.65 -15.41
N ASN A 187 24.63 -4.52 -14.68
CA ASN A 187 24.17 -4.26 -13.31
C ASN A 187 24.35 -5.50 -12.41
N PRO A 188 25.59 -5.98 -12.21
CA PRO A 188 25.86 -7.08 -11.29
C PRO A 188 25.58 -6.68 -9.84
N ILE A 189 25.22 -7.66 -9.00
CA ILE A 189 25.01 -7.42 -7.57
C ILE A 189 26.36 -7.06 -6.92
N SER A 190 26.40 -5.92 -6.25
CA SER A 190 27.51 -5.49 -5.39
C SER A 190 26.99 -5.19 -3.98
N ASP A 191 27.83 -5.34 -2.96
CA ASP A 191 27.40 -5.10 -1.57
C ASP A 191 26.99 -3.63 -1.35
N HIS A 192 27.72 -2.69 -1.96
CA HIS A 192 27.40 -1.27 -1.88
C HIS A 192 26.16 -0.89 -2.70
N GLY A 193 26.00 -1.41 -3.91
CA GLY A 193 24.82 -1.14 -4.73
C GLY A 193 23.54 -1.71 -4.13
N ALA A 194 23.57 -2.93 -3.59
CA ALA A 194 22.46 -3.50 -2.85
C ALA A 194 22.18 -2.76 -1.51
N THR A 195 23.21 -2.25 -0.84
CA THR A 195 23.01 -1.41 0.36
C THR A 195 22.29 -0.10 0.01
N LEU A 196 22.69 0.58 -1.07
CA LEU A 196 21.94 1.75 -1.56
C LEU A 196 20.50 1.37 -1.93
N GLY A 197 20.32 0.22 -2.60
CA GLY A 197 19.00 -0.32 -2.94
C GLY A 197 18.13 -0.58 -1.73
N ARG A 198 18.69 -1.12 -0.64
CA ARG A 198 17.99 -1.32 0.64
C ARG A 198 17.48 0.01 1.19
N VAL A 199 18.32 1.05 1.20
CA VAL A 199 17.90 2.37 1.71
C VAL A 199 16.75 2.92 0.86
N LEU A 200 16.88 2.89 -0.47
CA LEU A 200 15.81 3.31 -1.40
C LEU A 200 14.51 2.50 -1.19
N PHE A 201 14.61 1.19 -0.96
CA PHE A 201 13.45 0.30 -0.83
C PHE A 201 12.57 0.65 0.39
N TYR A 202 13.18 1.10 1.48
CA TYR A 202 12.48 1.42 2.73
C TYR A 202 12.13 2.90 2.90
N ASP A 203 12.74 3.79 2.12
CA ASP A 203 12.60 5.23 2.28
C ASP A 203 11.24 5.72 1.76
N THR A 204 10.40 6.24 2.68
CA THR A 204 9.07 6.74 2.33
C THR A 204 9.11 8.06 1.58
N LYS A 205 10.25 8.78 1.60
CA LYS A 205 10.45 10.01 0.82
C LYS A 205 10.29 9.80 -0.68
N LEU A 206 10.38 8.56 -1.16
CA LEU A 206 10.23 8.22 -2.57
C LEU A 206 8.75 8.18 -3.02
N SER A 207 7.81 8.56 -2.16
CA SER A 207 6.40 8.76 -2.51
C SER A 207 6.01 10.23 -2.45
N PHE A 208 4.96 10.60 -3.21
CA PHE A 208 4.51 11.98 -3.38
C PHE A 208 4.24 12.76 -2.08
N ASN A 209 3.81 12.07 -1.03
CA ASN A 209 3.49 12.66 0.27
C ASN A 209 4.32 12.08 1.43
N ASP A 210 5.44 11.43 1.15
CA ASP A 210 6.36 10.84 2.13
C ASP A 210 5.77 9.70 2.99
N THR A 211 4.67 9.04 2.58
CA THR A 211 3.95 8.06 3.43
C THR A 211 4.20 6.59 3.09
N VAL A 212 4.56 6.26 1.85
CA VAL A 212 4.74 4.88 1.39
C VAL A 212 6.13 4.67 0.78
N SER A 213 6.66 3.46 0.94
CA SER A 213 7.88 2.98 0.28
C SER A 213 7.60 1.62 -0.36
N CYS A 214 8.59 1.03 -1.05
CA CYS A 214 8.44 -0.33 -1.58
C CYS A 214 8.08 -1.32 -0.45
N ALA A 215 8.68 -1.14 0.73
CA ALA A 215 8.43 -1.96 1.91
C ALA A 215 7.02 -1.84 2.50
N SER A 216 6.24 -0.81 2.14
CA SER A 216 4.83 -0.69 2.57
C SER A 216 3.95 -1.80 2.02
N CYS A 217 4.28 -2.29 0.81
CA CYS A 217 3.54 -3.33 0.08
C CYS A 217 4.35 -4.64 -0.07
N HIS A 218 5.65 -4.61 0.24
CA HIS A 218 6.55 -5.76 0.21
C HIS A 218 7.18 -5.96 1.59
N VAL A 219 6.36 -6.43 2.53
CA VAL A 219 6.71 -6.58 3.94
C VAL A 219 7.61 -7.79 4.14
N GLN A 220 8.81 -7.60 4.68
CA GLN A 220 9.81 -8.67 4.88
C GLN A 220 9.23 -9.90 5.59
N ALA A 221 8.48 -9.69 6.68
CA ALA A 221 7.89 -10.76 7.48
C ALA A 221 6.84 -11.59 6.72
N GLU A 222 6.23 -11.01 5.69
CA GLU A 222 5.24 -11.66 4.81
C GLU A 222 5.91 -12.15 3.51
N GLY A 223 7.19 -12.54 3.58
CA GLY A 223 7.95 -13.01 2.42
C GLY A 223 8.17 -11.93 1.35
N PHE A 224 8.23 -10.65 1.74
CA PHE A 224 8.22 -9.50 0.83
C PHE A 224 6.96 -9.43 -0.05
N SER A 225 5.82 -9.85 0.48
CA SER A 225 4.48 -9.63 -0.07
C SER A 225 3.69 -8.63 0.79
N ASP A 226 2.40 -8.43 0.48
CA ASP A 226 1.46 -7.72 1.34
C ASP A 226 0.54 -8.74 2.02
N SER A 227 0.07 -8.47 3.24
CA SER A 227 -0.98 -9.28 3.89
C SER A 227 -2.38 -8.83 3.47
N ARG A 228 -2.50 -7.66 2.85
CA ARG A 228 -3.74 -7.19 2.23
C ARG A 228 -3.98 -7.89 0.90
N ARG A 229 -5.25 -8.05 0.55
CA ARG A 229 -5.65 -8.51 -0.79
C ARG A 229 -5.09 -7.61 -1.89
N LEU A 230 -5.31 -6.30 -1.77
CA LEU A 230 -4.77 -5.27 -2.65
C LEU A 230 -4.01 -4.27 -1.79
N SER A 231 -2.87 -3.81 -2.29
CA SER A 231 -2.01 -2.88 -1.58
C SER A 231 -2.59 -1.47 -1.62
N ILE A 232 -2.29 -0.67 -0.60
CA ILE A 232 -2.74 0.71 -0.47
C ILE A 232 -1.57 1.64 -0.74
N GLY A 233 -1.70 2.49 -1.75
CA GLY A 233 -0.66 3.46 -2.07
C GLY A 233 -0.82 4.80 -1.34
N PHE A 234 -0.06 5.79 -1.79
CA PHE A 234 0.21 7.01 -1.03
C PHE A 234 -1.04 7.86 -0.69
N ASP A 235 -2.07 7.83 -1.55
CA ASP A 235 -3.33 8.57 -1.37
C ASP A 235 -4.52 7.65 -1.01
N GLY A 236 -4.25 6.46 -0.46
CA GLY A 236 -5.28 5.53 0.00
C GLY A 236 -5.96 4.71 -1.11
N GLY A 237 -5.52 4.83 -2.37
CA GLY A 237 -6.00 4.01 -3.48
C GLY A 237 -5.51 2.56 -3.42
N GLU A 238 -6.34 1.64 -3.90
CA GLU A 238 -6.01 0.20 -3.98
C GLU A 238 -5.33 -0.15 -5.32
N THR A 239 -4.25 -0.94 -5.26
CA THR A 239 -3.63 -1.51 -6.47
C THR A 239 -4.59 -2.46 -7.17
N ARG A 240 -4.43 -2.64 -8.49
CA ARG A 240 -5.29 -3.56 -9.25
C ARG A 240 -5.03 -5.04 -8.96
N ARG A 241 -3.82 -5.37 -8.52
CA ARG A 241 -3.35 -6.74 -8.29
C ARG A 241 -2.69 -6.85 -6.92
N HIS A 242 -2.71 -8.07 -6.39
CA HIS A 242 -2.00 -8.42 -5.17
C HIS A 242 -0.49 -8.23 -5.35
N SER A 243 0.18 -7.74 -4.31
CA SER A 243 1.64 -7.57 -4.30
C SER A 243 2.32 -8.94 -4.45
N MET A 244 3.31 -9.05 -5.33
CA MET A 244 4.05 -10.31 -5.49
C MET A 244 5.13 -10.42 -4.44
N SER A 245 5.36 -11.61 -3.90
CA SER A 245 6.61 -11.87 -3.17
C SER A 245 7.83 -11.55 -4.07
N LEU A 246 8.83 -10.93 -3.48
CA LEU A 246 10.11 -10.60 -4.13
C LEU A 246 11.17 -11.69 -3.94
N ALA A 247 10.92 -12.69 -3.09
CA ALA A 247 11.86 -13.78 -2.86
C ALA A 247 12.17 -14.52 -4.18
N ASN A 248 13.45 -14.73 -4.45
CA ASN A 248 13.94 -15.38 -5.68
C ASN A 248 13.55 -14.70 -7.00
N ALA A 249 13.21 -13.40 -6.98
CA ALA A 249 12.97 -12.61 -8.19
C ALA A 249 14.14 -12.63 -9.21
N ARG A 250 15.36 -12.94 -8.75
CA ARG A 250 16.54 -13.18 -9.58
C ARG A 250 16.38 -14.33 -10.59
N PHE A 251 15.60 -15.36 -10.26
CA PHE A 251 15.50 -16.57 -11.06
C PHE A 251 14.22 -16.55 -11.90
N TYR A 252 14.25 -15.83 -13.02
CA TYR A 252 13.20 -15.93 -14.04
C TYR A 252 13.77 -15.66 -15.43
N GLN A 253 13.81 -16.70 -16.27
CA GLN A 253 14.59 -16.70 -17.52
C GLN A 253 14.29 -15.53 -18.47
N THR A 254 13.03 -15.11 -18.62
CA THR A 254 12.69 -14.02 -19.55
C THR A 254 13.13 -12.65 -19.06
N GLY A 255 13.49 -12.52 -17.77
CA GLY A 255 13.77 -11.24 -17.12
C GLY A 255 12.55 -10.32 -16.97
N LYS A 256 11.36 -10.75 -17.39
CA LYS A 256 10.13 -9.94 -17.32
C LYS A 256 9.49 -9.96 -15.93
N PHE A 257 8.91 -8.83 -15.54
CA PHE A 257 8.36 -8.60 -14.20
C PHE A 257 6.91 -8.11 -14.20
N PHE A 258 6.30 -8.12 -13.00
CA PHE A 258 4.86 -8.11 -12.72
C PHE A 258 4.14 -9.40 -13.10
N TRP A 259 2.92 -9.55 -12.57
CA TRP A 259 2.01 -10.64 -12.90
C TRP A 259 1.75 -10.78 -14.41
N ASP A 260 1.73 -9.67 -15.15
CA ASP A 260 1.47 -9.62 -16.60
C ASP A 260 2.72 -9.41 -17.45
N GLU A 261 3.91 -9.53 -16.86
CA GLU A 261 5.18 -9.42 -17.59
C GLU A 261 5.35 -8.11 -18.40
N ARG A 262 4.67 -7.03 -17.99
CA ARG A 262 4.67 -5.75 -18.73
C ARG A 262 5.98 -4.97 -18.66
N ALA A 263 6.84 -5.29 -17.68
CA ALA A 263 8.19 -4.75 -17.61
C ALA A 263 9.18 -5.79 -18.17
N ASP A 264 10.06 -5.36 -19.07
CA ASP A 264 11.04 -6.21 -19.74
C ASP A 264 12.22 -6.58 -18.85
N THR A 265 12.49 -5.79 -17.80
CA THR A 265 13.58 -6.01 -16.84
C THR A 265 13.15 -5.59 -15.44
N LEU A 266 13.91 -6.01 -14.42
CA LEU A 266 13.71 -5.57 -13.04
C LEU A 266 13.98 -4.08 -12.90
N GLU A 267 15.02 -3.59 -13.60
CA GLU A 267 15.40 -2.18 -13.65
C GLU A 267 14.26 -1.30 -14.17
N GLN A 268 13.53 -1.76 -15.19
CA GLN A 268 12.32 -1.07 -15.63
C GLN A 268 11.22 -1.17 -14.58
N GLN A 269 11.00 -2.36 -14.00
CA GLN A 269 9.91 -2.59 -13.06
C GLN A 269 10.00 -1.70 -11.83
N VAL A 270 11.17 -1.58 -11.20
CA VAL A 270 11.32 -0.81 -9.93
C VAL A 270 11.01 0.67 -10.08
N LEU A 271 11.06 1.21 -11.29
CA LEU A 271 10.69 2.61 -11.59
C LEU A 271 9.20 2.80 -11.88
N MET A 272 8.46 1.74 -12.18
CA MET A 272 7.04 1.84 -12.55
C MET A 272 6.13 2.15 -11.33
N PRO A 273 6.23 1.46 -10.17
CA PRO A 273 5.48 1.80 -8.97
C PRO A 273 5.76 3.22 -8.48
N ILE A 274 6.99 3.70 -8.63
CA ILE A 274 7.37 5.06 -8.25
C ILE A 274 6.53 6.09 -9.02
N GLN A 275 6.28 5.84 -10.31
CA GLN A 275 5.53 6.73 -11.20
C GLN A 275 4.02 6.51 -11.21
N ASP A 276 3.54 5.38 -10.70
CA ASP A 276 2.13 5.06 -10.71
C ASP A 276 1.36 5.97 -9.75
N GLU A 277 0.27 6.56 -10.23
CA GLU A 277 -0.55 7.56 -9.52
C GLU A 277 -1.36 6.95 -8.37
N VAL A 278 -1.51 5.62 -8.33
CA VAL A 278 -2.13 4.90 -7.22
C VAL A 278 -1.06 4.47 -6.22
N GLU A 279 0.11 4.02 -6.67
CA GLU A 279 1.16 3.47 -5.81
C GLU A 279 1.98 4.55 -5.08
N MET A 280 2.94 5.22 -5.75
CA MET A 280 3.87 6.17 -5.09
C MET A 280 3.85 7.59 -5.67
N GLY A 281 3.39 7.80 -6.90
CA GLY A 281 3.00 9.13 -7.42
C GLY A 281 4.09 10.14 -7.79
N LEU A 282 5.36 9.74 -7.96
CA LEU A 282 6.46 10.63 -8.37
C LEU A 282 6.83 10.47 -9.85
N THR A 283 7.04 11.58 -10.55
CA THR A 283 7.77 11.54 -11.83
C THR A 283 9.25 11.19 -11.59
N LEU A 284 9.94 10.64 -12.60
CA LEU A 284 11.37 10.32 -12.46
C LEU A 284 12.25 11.54 -12.19
N THR A 285 11.86 12.72 -12.67
CA THR A 285 12.57 13.96 -12.34
C THR A 285 12.42 14.30 -10.86
N GLN A 286 11.19 14.21 -10.32
CA GLN A 286 10.96 14.41 -8.89
C GLN A 286 11.69 13.37 -8.04
N LEU A 287 11.71 12.10 -8.47
CA LEU A 287 12.47 11.03 -7.80
C LEU A 287 13.96 11.40 -7.68
N VAL A 288 14.58 11.85 -8.78
CA VAL A 288 16.00 12.25 -8.77
C VAL A 288 16.22 13.45 -7.84
N ASP A 289 15.34 14.47 -7.91
CA ASP A 289 15.45 15.66 -7.04
C ASP A 289 15.30 15.31 -5.55
N VAL A 290 14.35 14.43 -5.22
CA VAL A 290 14.10 13.95 -3.85
C VAL A 290 15.32 13.21 -3.31
N VAL A 291 15.87 12.27 -4.08
CA VAL A 291 17.05 11.47 -3.69
C VAL A 291 18.28 12.37 -3.57
N ALA A 292 18.51 13.29 -4.51
CA ALA A 292 19.62 14.24 -4.45
C ALA A 292 19.53 15.20 -3.24
N ALA A 293 18.32 15.49 -2.75
CA ALA A 293 18.11 16.35 -1.60
C ALA A 293 18.42 15.69 -0.25
N GLN A 294 18.46 14.35 -0.15
CA GLN A 294 18.73 13.69 1.13
C GLN A 294 20.25 13.62 1.42
N PRO A 295 20.71 14.13 2.58
CA PRO A 295 22.14 14.16 2.91
C PRO A 295 22.81 12.78 2.95
N TYR A 296 22.05 11.73 3.29
CA TYR A 296 22.60 10.38 3.44
C TYR A 296 22.82 9.66 2.12
N TYR A 297 22.28 10.12 0.98
CA TYR A 297 22.49 9.44 -0.31
C TYR A 297 23.85 9.71 -0.93
N ASN A 298 24.47 10.88 -0.71
CA ASN A 298 25.72 11.25 -1.38
C ASN A 298 26.82 10.19 -1.20
N SER A 299 27.08 9.75 0.04
CA SER A 299 28.08 8.72 0.31
C SER A 299 27.68 7.34 -0.20
N LEU A 300 26.37 7.02 -0.22
CA LEU A 300 25.85 5.76 -0.74
C LEU A 300 26.07 5.63 -2.25
N PHE A 301 25.82 6.71 -3.02
CA PHE A 301 26.10 6.73 -4.45
C PHE A 301 27.60 6.63 -4.75
N ILE A 302 28.44 7.38 -4.03
CA ILE A 302 29.90 7.28 -4.19
C ILE A 302 30.38 5.84 -3.93
N ASN A 303 29.89 5.20 -2.88
CA ASN A 303 30.26 3.83 -2.57
C ASN A 303 29.76 2.81 -3.60
N ALA A 304 28.55 3.01 -4.15
CA ALA A 304 27.94 2.09 -5.10
C ALA A 304 28.48 2.23 -6.53
N PHE A 305 28.72 3.46 -6.99
CA PHE A 305 28.98 3.79 -8.39
C PHE A 305 30.29 4.57 -8.62
N GLY A 306 30.96 5.00 -7.56
CA GLY A 306 32.26 5.70 -7.61
C GLY A 306 32.18 7.23 -7.64
N ASP A 307 30.98 7.80 -7.73
CA ASP A 307 30.72 9.24 -7.66
C ASP A 307 29.31 9.51 -7.10
N ASP A 308 28.95 10.78 -6.86
CA ASP A 308 27.69 11.18 -6.25
C ASP A 308 26.57 11.51 -7.26
N GLU A 309 26.72 11.17 -8.53
CA GLU A 309 25.70 11.40 -9.54
C GLU A 309 24.46 10.53 -9.25
N VAL A 310 23.33 11.22 -9.06
CA VAL A 310 22.01 10.62 -8.90
C VAL A 310 21.28 10.66 -10.25
N SER A 311 20.81 9.50 -10.70
CA SER A 311 19.97 9.36 -11.89
C SER A 311 18.92 8.28 -11.67
N SER A 312 17.81 8.32 -12.41
CA SER A 312 16.79 7.27 -12.36
C SER A 312 17.35 5.89 -12.74
N GLU A 313 18.32 5.84 -13.65
CA GLU A 313 19.03 4.61 -14.03
C GLU A 313 19.80 4.04 -12.83
N ARG A 314 20.63 4.85 -12.15
CA ARG A 314 21.40 4.38 -10.99
C ARG A 314 20.52 4.01 -9.80
N ILE A 315 19.41 4.72 -9.60
CA ILE A 315 18.37 4.35 -8.62
C ILE A 315 17.79 2.98 -8.98
N SER A 316 17.42 2.75 -10.25
CA SER A 316 16.90 1.46 -10.70
C SER A 316 17.92 0.34 -10.54
N PHE A 317 19.20 0.61 -10.78
CA PHE A 317 20.28 -0.35 -10.62
C PHE A 317 20.41 -0.79 -9.18
N ALA A 318 20.47 0.16 -8.24
CA ALA A 318 20.59 -0.11 -6.82
C ALA A 318 19.39 -0.92 -6.28
N LEU A 319 18.14 -0.48 -6.56
CA LEU A 319 16.93 -1.21 -6.17
C LEU A 319 16.91 -2.64 -6.73
N SER A 320 17.28 -2.80 -8.00
CA SER A 320 17.31 -4.13 -8.65
C SER A 320 18.38 -5.04 -8.05
N GLN A 321 19.54 -4.51 -7.66
CA GLN A 321 20.58 -5.28 -6.95
C GLN A 321 20.07 -5.78 -5.59
N PHE A 322 19.37 -4.94 -4.83
CA PHE A 322 18.80 -5.32 -3.54
C PHE A 322 17.75 -6.44 -3.67
N ILE A 323 16.82 -6.30 -4.61
CA ILE A 323 15.77 -7.30 -4.88
C ILE A 323 16.39 -8.62 -5.36
N ARG A 324 17.37 -8.60 -6.28
CA ARG A 324 18.05 -9.83 -6.74
C ARG A 324 18.87 -10.52 -5.64
N ALA A 325 19.22 -9.81 -4.58
CA ALA A 325 19.92 -10.40 -3.44
C ALA A 325 18.99 -11.16 -2.48
N MET A 326 17.66 -11.00 -2.57
CA MET A 326 16.65 -11.71 -1.77
C MET A 326 16.50 -13.16 -2.24
N VAL A 327 17.53 -13.97 -2.02
CA VAL A 327 17.56 -15.38 -2.43
C VAL A 327 17.23 -16.29 -1.23
N SER A 328 16.11 -17.01 -1.34
CA SER A 328 15.67 -18.01 -0.38
C SER A 328 16.24 -19.39 -0.74
N ILE A 329 17.11 -19.88 0.14
CA ILE A 329 17.86 -21.16 0.01
C ILE A 329 18.11 -21.85 1.36
N ASP A 330 17.48 -21.39 2.44
CA ASP A 330 17.69 -21.92 3.80
C ASP A 330 16.41 -22.54 4.41
N ALA A 331 15.31 -22.61 3.64
CA ALA A 331 14.04 -23.17 4.07
C ALA A 331 14.17 -24.64 4.52
N LYS A 332 13.18 -25.16 5.25
CA LYS A 332 13.15 -26.57 5.67
C LYS A 332 13.32 -27.54 4.49
N TYR A 333 12.71 -27.21 3.34
CA TYR A 333 12.93 -27.92 2.08
C TYR A 333 14.40 -27.92 1.66
N ASP A 334 15.08 -26.77 1.68
CA ASP A 334 16.47 -26.65 1.25
C ASP A 334 17.40 -27.47 2.14
N GLN A 335 17.20 -27.43 3.46
CA GLN A 335 17.94 -28.27 4.40
C GLN A 335 17.77 -29.76 4.09
N GLY A 336 16.53 -30.19 3.80
CA GLY A 336 16.25 -31.57 3.43
C GLY A 336 16.87 -31.94 2.08
N ARG A 337 16.76 -31.04 1.09
CA ARG A 337 17.26 -31.21 -0.28
C ARG A 337 18.77 -31.40 -0.31
N LEU A 338 19.52 -30.77 0.61
CA LEU A 338 20.97 -30.95 0.76
C LEU A 338 21.38 -32.37 1.21
N THR A 339 20.48 -33.12 1.85
CA THR A 339 20.79 -34.44 2.43
C THR A 339 20.63 -35.60 1.44
N VAL A 340 20.07 -35.34 0.25
CA VAL A 340 19.78 -36.38 -0.75
C VAL A 340 20.30 -35.98 -2.13
N ASN A 341 20.53 -36.96 -2.99
CA ASN A 341 20.89 -36.71 -4.39
C ASN A 341 19.63 -36.54 -5.26
N ASN A 342 18.60 -37.34 -5.00
CA ASN A 342 17.35 -37.34 -5.74
C ASN A 342 16.27 -36.57 -4.95
N PRO A 343 15.65 -35.51 -5.51
CA PRO A 343 14.60 -34.75 -4.85
C PRO A 343 13.38 -35.58 -4.41
N LEU A 344 13.17 -36.76 -5.02
CA LEU A 344 12.08 -37.68 -4.67
C LEU A 344 12.36 -38.57 -3.45
N ASP A 345 13.62 -38.67 -3.02
CA ASP A 345 13.95 -39.43 -1.81
C ASP A 345 13.34 -38.74 -0.59
N ASP A 346 12.95 -39.51 0.43
CA ASP A 346 12.43 -38.92 1.67
C ASP A 346 13.48 -38.04 2.34
N PHE A 347 13.09 -36.83 2.72
CA PHE A 347 13.95 -35.97 3.52
C PHE A 347 13.77 -36.35 4.97
N SER A 348 14.87 -36.60 5.68
CA SER A 348 14.83 -37.09 7.07
C SER A 348 14.33 -36.04 8.07
N ASN A 349 14.39 -34.75 7.70
CA ASN A 349 13.85 -33.63 8.47
C ASN A 349 12.36 -33.35 8.16
N PHE A 350 11.76 -34.08 7.22
CA PHE A 350 10.34 -33.97 6.89
C PHE A 350 9.52 -34.99 7.68
N SER A 351 8.28 -34.62 8.00
CA SER A 351 7.25 -35.53 8.45
C SER A 351 6.84 -36.51 7.34
N VAL A 352 6.02 -37.51 7.69
CA VAL A 352 5.44 -38.43 6.70
C VAL A 352 4.55 -37.67 5.71
N ASP A 353 3.77 -36.70 6.20
CA ASP A 353 2.84 -35.92 5.39
C ASP A 353 3.56 -34.92 4.48
N GLU A 354 4.64 -34.27 4.96
CA GLU A 354 5.46 -33.37 4.15
C GLU A 354 6.14 -34.12 2.99
N ASN A 355 6.68 -35.32 3.25
CA ASN A 355 7.26 -36.15 2.19
C ASN A 355 6.19 -36.70 1.22
N ALA A 356 4.99 -37.01 1.71
CA ALA A 356 3.87 -37.40 0.85
C ALA A 356 3.42 -36.24 -0.05
N GLY A 357 3.29 -35.03 0.50
CA GLY A 357 2.98 -33.81 -0.25
C GLY A 357 4.03 -33.48 -1.30
N LYS A 358 5.32 -33.60 -0.94
CA LYS A 358 6.43 -33.43 -1.87
C LYS A 358 6.31 -34.37 -3.08
N ARG A 359 5.97 -35.64 -2.86
CA ARG A 359 5.76 -36.59 -3.96
C ARG A 359 4.57 -36.20 -4.83
N LEU A 360 3.45 -35.79 -4.24
CA LEU A 360 2.27 -35.30 -4.98
C LEU A 360 2.62 -34.09 -5.84
N PHE A 361 3.46 -33.18 -5.33
CA PHE A 361 3.88 -31.98 -6.04
C PHE A 361 4.81 -32.29 -7.23
N MET A 362 5.67 -33.30 -7.09
CA MET A 362 6.78 -33.54 -8.00
C MET A 362 6.55 -34.67 -9.02
N GLN A 363 5.55 -35.53 -8.82
CA GLN A 363 5.32 -36.70 -9.67
C GLN A 363 4.03 -36.60 -10.49
N PHE A 364 4.05 -37.23 -11.67
CA PHE A 364 2.85 -37.42 -12.47
C PHE A 364 1.82 -38.27 -11.71
N ARG A 365 0.54 -37.94 -11.89
CA ARG A 365 -0.59 -38.68 -11.31
C ARG A 365 -1.55 -39.07 -12.44
N ASP A 366 -1.63 -40.37 -12.75
CA ASP A 366 -2.54 -40.88 -13.79
C ASP A 366 -2.45 -40.14 -15.15
N GLY A 367 -1.23 -39.75 -15.54
CA GLY A 367 -0.98 -38.99 -16.76
C GLY A 367 -1.16 -37.47 -16.63
N ILE A 368 -1.63 -36.97 -15.48
CA ILE A 368 -1.69 -35.54 -15.17
C ILE A 368 -0.27 -35.05 -14.79
N PRO A 369 0.24 -33.97 -15.41
CA PRO A 369 1.54 -33.39 -15.09
C PRO A 369 1.69 -33.00 -13.61
N PRO A 370 2.92 -33.07 -13.04
CA PRO A 370 3.19 -32.59 -11.69
C PRO A 370 3.12 -31.06 -11.59
N CYS A 371 2.97 -30.52 -10.38
CA CYS A 371 3.02 -29.08 -10.13
C CYS A 371 4.34 -28.45 -10.62
N THR A 372 5.43 -29.22 -10.59
CA THR A 372 6.75 -28.81 -11.12
C THR A 372 6.77 -28.55 -12.63
N SER A 373 5.73 -28.93 -13.38
CA SER A 373 5.62 -28.58 -14.80
C SER A 373 5.40 -27.09 -15.05
N CYS A 374 4.93 -26.35 -14.04
CA CYS A 374 4.77 -24.90 -14.08
C CYS A 374 5.55 -24.19 -12.97
N HIS A 375 5.82 -24.87 -11.84
CA HIS A 375 6.66 -24.40 -10.74
C HIS A 375 7.99 -25.15 -10.74
N SER A 376 8.76 -24.87 -11.78
CA SER A 376 9.98 -25.57 -12.16
C SER A 376 11.23 -25.05 -11.42
N SER A 377 12.35 -25.71 -11.68
CA SER A 377 13.66 -25.45 -11.06
C SER A 377 13.67 -25.62 -9.53
N GLU A 378 14.85 -25.55 -8.93
CA GLU A 378 14.99 -25.55 -7.46
C GLU A 378 14.53 -24.23 -6.82
N ALA A 379 14.28 -23.18 -7.62
CA ALA A 379 13.66 -21.93 -7.18
C ALA A 379 12.12 -21.94 -7.29
N PHE A 380 11.49 -23.01 -7.79
CA PHE A 380 10.03 -23.15 -7.94
C PHE A 380 9.36 -22.03 -8.76
N VAL A 381 10.02 -21.60 -9.84
CA VAL A 381 9.62 -20.50 -10.73
C VAL A 381 9.06 -21.03 -12.06
N GLY A 382 8.48 -20.14 -12.88
CA GLY A 382 8.00 -20.48 -14.21
C GLY A 382 9.02 -21.22 -15.08
N PRO A 383 8.56 -22.10 -16.00
CA PRO A 383 9.43 -22.95 -16.80
C PRO A 383 10.29 -22.16 -17.78
N LEU A 384 11.44 -22.74 -18.12
CA LEU A 384 12.29 -22.24 -19.21
C LEU A 384 11.53 -22.34 -20.55
N ILE A 385 11.64 -21.28 -21.34
CA ILE A 385 11.35 -21.27 -22.75
C ILE A 385 12.56 -21.92 -23.45
N GLY A 386 12.32 -23.02 -24.17
CA GLY A 386 13.37 -23.74 -24.89
C GLY A 386 13.97 -22.90 -26.02
N GLU A 387 15.24 -23.14 -26.35
CA GLU A 387 16.01 -22.36 -27.34
C GLU A 387 15.35 -22.33 -28.74
N ASP A 388 14.63 -23.40 -29.11
CA ASP A 388 13.91 -23.51 -30.39
C ASP A 388 12.49 -22.92 -30.36
N SER A 389 12.05 -22.38 -29.23
CA SER A 389 10.71 -21.79 -29.05
C SER A 389 10.68 -20.35 -29.54
N ASN A 390 9.58 -19.95 -30.18
CA ASN A 390 9.28 -18.56 -30.51
C ASN A 390 8.44 -17.85 -29.42
N ALA A 391 8.21 -18.49 -28.27
CA ALA A 391 7.47 -17.91 -27.18
C ALA A 391 8.24 -16.74 -26.55
N THR A 392 7.54 -15.64 -26.27
CA THR A 392 8.11 -14.45 -25.61
C THR A 392 7.77 -14.36 -24.13
N THR A 393 7.02 -15.34 -23.61
CA THR A 393 6.51 -15.42 -22.25
C THR A 393 6.31 -16.88 -21.84
N SER A 394 6.59 -17.20 -20.57
CA SER A 394 6.24 -18.49 -19.95
C SER A 394 5.01 -18.38 -19.03
N ALA A 395 4.39 -17.20 -18.97
CA ALA A 395 3.13 -16.97 -18.27
C ALA A 395 2.05 -17.96 -18.75
N SER A 396 1.16 -18.31 -17.83
CA SER A 396 0.16 -19.35 -18.03
C SER A 396 -1.21 -18.90 -17.52
N ASN A 397 -2.27 -19.43 -18.12
CA ASN A 397 -3.62 -19.33 -17.57
C ASN A 397 -3.90 -20.65 -16.84
N ASN A 398 -4.19 -20.56 -15.54
CA ASN A 398 -4.44 -21.70 -14.67
C ASN A 398 -5.95 -21.96 -14.44
N GLY A 399 -6.81 -21.37 -15.26
CA GLY A 399 -8.26 -21.57 -15.19
C GLY A 399 -8.94 -20.98 -13.96
N LEU A 400 -8.40 -19.90 -13.36
CA LEU A 400 -9.08 -19.19 -12.25
C LEU A 400 -10.48 -18.69 -12.62
N ASP A 401 -10.64 -18.27 -13.87
CA ASP A 401 -11.89 -17.75 -14.42
C ASP A 401 -12.13 -18.34 -15.81
N ALA A 402 -13.39 -18.62 -16.14
CA ALA A 402 -13.79 -19.06 -17.47
C ALA A 402 -13.59 -17.95 -18.54
N ASN A 403 -13.51 -16.68 -18.12
CA ASN A 403 -13.26 -15.52 -18.98
C ASN A 403 -12.37 -14.49 -18.28
N SER A 404 -11.48 -13.84 -19.03
CA SER A 404 -10.61 -12.75 -18.54
C SER A 404 -10.99 -11.41 -19.19
N ASP A 405 -12.03 -10.77 -18.65
CA ASP A 405 -12.55 -9.48 -19.16
C ASP A 405 -12.05 -8.27 -18.36
N SER A 406 -11.95 -8.38 -17.03
CA SER A 406 -11.53 -7.28 -16.14
C SER A 406 -10.02 -7.13 -16.00
N ASP A 407 -9.30 -8.24 -16.07
CA ASP A 407 -7.85 -8.31 -16.08
C ASP A 407 -7.44 -9.33 -17.14
N GLN A 408 -6.78 -8.88 -18.20
CA GLN A 408 -6.43 -9.71 -19.34
C GLN A 408 -5.00 -10.25 -19.23
N GLY A 409 -4.28 -9.95 -18.15
CA GLY A 409 -2.90 -10.39 -17.91
C GLY A 409 -1.95 -9.91 -18.99
N VAL A 410 -1.04 -10.79 -19.44
CA VAL A 410 -0.02 -10.49 -20.47
C VAL A 410 -0.61 -9.95 -21.79
N PHE A 411 -1.90 -10.20 -22.06
CA PHE A 411 -2.55 -9.61 -23.24
C PHE A 411 -2.56 -8.08 -23.23
N GLU A 412 -2.65 -7.45 -22.06
CA GLU A 412 -2.78 -5.99 -21.97
C GLU A 412 -1.56 -5.25 -22.54
N SER A 413 -0.37 -5.83 -22.40
CA SER A 413 0.88 -5.28 -22.93
C SER A 413 1.18 -5.75 -24.36
N THR A 414 0.69 -6.93 -24.76
CA THR A 414 1.10 -7.58 -26.03
C THR A 414 0.05 -7.53 -27.14
N GLY A 415 -1.24 -7.42 -26.81
CA GLY A 415 -2.36 -7.51 -27.75
C GLY A 415 -2.54 -8.90 -28.42
N ALA A 416 -1.73 -9.89 -28.07
CA ALA A 416 -1.76 -11.21 -28.69
C ALA A 416 -2.83 -12.08 -28.02
N MET A 417 -3.89 -12.48 -28.76
CA MET A 417 -5.03 -13.23 -28.21
C MET A 417 -4.65 -14.48 -27.40
N GLY A 418 -3.55 -15.16 -27.77
CA GLY A 418 -3.03 -16.31 -27.02
C GLY A 418 -2.44 -15.98 -25.64
N HIS A 419 -2.30 -14.69 -25.28
CA HIS A 419 -1.81 -14.20 -24.00
C HIS A 419 -2.93 -13.79 -23.03
N ARG A 420 -4.20 -13.83 -23.48
CA ARG A 420 -5.34 -13.40 -22.67
C ARG A 420 -5.47 -14.26 -21.42
N GLY A 421 -5.56 -13.62 -20.25
CA GLY A 421 -5.70 -14.26 -18.96
C GLY A 421 -4.47 -15.04 -18.51
N LYS A 422 -3.30 -14.81 -19.12
CA LYS A 422 -2.05 -15.45 -18.69
C LYS A 422 -1.34 -14.56 -17.69
N PHE A 423 -0.81 -15.19 -16.65
CA PHE A 423 -0.01 -14.54 -15.62
C PHE A 423 1.29 -15.32 -15.37
N LYS A 424 2.31 -14.59 -14.96
CA LYS A 424 3.61 -15.11 -14.51
C LYS A 424 3.40 -16.12 -13.38
N SER A 425 4.19 -17.20 -13.40
CA SER A 425 4.34 -18.11 -12.25
C SER A 425 5.53 -17.64 -11.40
N PRO A 426 5.30 -16.88 -10.30
CA PRO A 426 6.39 -16.50 -9.39
C PRO A 426 6.97 -17.72 -8.67
N SER A 427 8.07 -17.50 -7.94
CA SER A 427 8.64 -18.50 -7.04
C SER A 427 7.60 -18.91 -5.99
N LEU A 428 7.55 -20.19 -5.65
CA LEU A 428 6.81 -20.67 -4.47
C LEU A 428 7.65 -20.66 -3.19
N LYS A 429 8.89 -20.15 -3.20
CA LYS A 429 9.61 -19.92 -1.94
C LYS A 429 8.86 -18.89 -1.11
N ASN A 430 8.74 -19.18 0.19
CA ASN A 430 7.95 -18.40 1.14
C ASN A 430 6.43 -18.37 0.89
N ILE A 431 5.88 -19.23 0.02
CA ILE A 431 4.43 -19.27 -0.23
C ILE A 431 3.59 -19.51 1.04
N GLY A 432 4.18 -20.12 2.08
CA GLY A 432 3.53 -20.31 3.39
C GLY A 432 3.20 -19.02 4.15
N VAL A 433 3.82 -17.88 3.78
CA VAL A 433 3.68 -16.59 4.49
C VAL A 433 3.32 -15.43 3.56
N THR A 434 2.84 -15.71 2.35
CA THR A 434 2.51 -14.67 1.34
C THR A 434 1.02 -14.70 0.98
N ALA A 435 0.16 -15.00 1.95
CA ALA A 435 -1.27 -14.91 1.75
C ALA A 435 -1.72 -13.44 1.68
N PRO A 436 -2.78 -13.11 0.93
CA PRO A 436 -3.60 -14.02 0.12
C PRO A 436 -2.98 -14.36 -1.24
N TYR A 437 -3.58 -15.31 -1.97
CA TYR A 437 -2.98 -15.92 -3.15
C TYR A 437 -3.66 -15.53 -4.46
N MET A 438 -2.92 -15.79 -5.56
CA MET A 438 -3.24 -15.42 -6.95
C MET A 438 -3.01 -13.94 -7.25
N HIS A 439 -3.11 -13.58 -8.53
CA HIS A 439 -2.87 -12.21 -9.00
C HIS A 439 -3.82 -11.16 -8.41
N ASP A 440 -4.99 -11.58 -7.91
CA ASP A 440 -6.01 -10.73 -7.33
C ASP A 440 -6.28 -11.03 -5.85
N GLY A 441 -5.47 -11.88 -5.21
CA GLY A 441 -5.56 -12.18 -3.78
C GLY A 441 -6.89 -12.80 -3.35
N ARG A 442 -7.59 -13.55 -4.23
CA ARG A 442 -8.95 -14.06 -3.94
C ARG A 442 -8.99 -15.27 -2.98
N PHE A 443 -7.86 -15.92 -2.75
CA PHE A 443 -7.77 -17.08 -1.85
C PHE A 443 -7.00 -16.70 -0.60
N ASP A 444 -7.59 -16.92 0.56
CA ASP A 444 -6.98 -16.57 1.85
C ASP A 444 -6.02 -17.66 2.34
N THR A 445 -6.15 -18.89 1.82
CA THR A 445 -5.40 -20.06 2.31
C THR A 445 -4.80 -20.91 1.19
N LEU A 446 -3.68 -21.59 1.49
CA LEU A 446 -3.12 -22.62 0.60
C LEU A 446 -4.10 -23.77 0.33
N ALA A 447 -5.00 -24.05 1.26
CA ALA A 447 -6.03 -25.08 1.07
C ALA A 447 -6.99 -24.71 -0.08
N GLU A 448 -7.38 -23.44 -0.19
CA GLU A 448 -8.20 -22.95 -1.32
C GLU A 448 -7.43 -22.99 -2.64
N VAL A 449 -6.13 -22.68 -2.62
CA VAL A 449 -5.24 -22.84 -3.79
C VAL A 449 -5.19 -24.29 -4.24
N VAL A 450 -5.01 -25.24 -3.31
CA VAL A 450 -4.98 -26.66 -3.63
C VAL A 450 -6.35 -27.16 -4.09
N GLU A 451 -7.45 -26.67 -3.53
CA GLU A 451 -8.80 -27.00 -3.97
C GLU A 451 -9.07 -26.50 -5.41
N HIS A 452 -8.57 -25.31 -5.77
CA HIS A 452 -8.62 -24.81 -7.15
C HIS A 452 -8.02 -25.83 -8.14
N TYR A 453 -6.82 -26.34 -7.86
CA TYR A 453 -6.21 -27.36 -8.71
C TYR A 453 -6.87 -28.74 -8.58
N SER A 454 -7.46 -29.05 -7.41
CA SER A 454 -8.19 -30.30 -7.19
C SER A 454 -9.42 -30.41 -8.08
N SER A 455 -10.25 -29.36 -8.12
CA SER A 455 -11.57 -29.39 -8.76
C SER A 455 -12.05 -28.07 -9.39
N GLY A 456 -11.38 -26.95 -9.14
CA GLY A 456 -11.81 -25.59 -9.52
C GLY A 456 -11.28 -25.06 -10.86
N ILE A 457 -10.44 -25.80 -11.59
CA ILE A 457 -9.91 -25.35 -12.88
C ILE A 457 -11.06 -25.19 -13.89
N GLU A 458 -11.29 -23.95 -14.32
CA GLU A 458 -12.29 -23.60 -15.32
C GLU A 458 -11.76 -23.75 -16.75
N ALA A 459 -12.68 -24.03 -17.68
CA ALA A 459 -12.35 -24.03 -19.09
C ALA A 459 -12.14 -22.59 -19.57
N HIS A 460 -10.96 -22.32 -20.14
CA HIS A 460 -10.62 -21.02 -20.72
C HIS A 460 -10.00 -21.20 -22.13
N PRO A 461 -10.27 -20.31 -23.11
CA PRO A 461 -9.70 -20.43 -24.46
C PRO A 461 -8.16 -20.54 -24.50
N THR A 462 -7.48 -19.88 -23.57
CA THR A 462 -6.01 -19.88 -23.42
C THR A 462 -5.51 -20.74 -22.25
N LEU A 463 -6.38 -21.56 -21.64
CA LEU A 463 -6.01 -22.47 -20.54
C LEU A 463 -4.76 -23.27 -20.93
N GLN A 464 -3.80 -23.33 -20.00
CA GLN A 464 -2.52 -23.99 -20.23
C GLN A 464 -2.71 -25.44 -20.67
N ALA A 465 -1.95 -25.86 -21.69
CA ALA A 465 -2.14 -27.18 -22.32
C ALA A 465 -1.93 -28.34 -21.34
N LEU A 466 -1.03 -28.17 -20.36
CA LEU A 466 -0.77 -29.15 -19.29
C LEU A 466 -1.94 -29.31 -18.31
N LEU A 467 -2.89 -28.37 -18.31
CA LEU A 467 -4.11 -28.41 -17.50
C LEU A 467 -5.33 -28.86 -18.33
N LYS A 468 -5.10 -29.49 -19.49
CA LYS A 468 -6.15 -30.08 -20.33
C LYS A 468 -5.96 -31.59 -20.43
N ASP A 469 -7.07 -32.32 -20.36
CA ASP A 469 -7.11 -33.75 -20.64
C ASP A 469 -7.03 -34.03 -22.16
N ALA A 470 -7.08 -35.31 -22.53
CA ALA A 470 -7.01 -35.74 -23.93
C ALA A 470 -8.19 -35.24 -24.79
N ASP A 471 -9.32 -34.91 -24.18
CA ASP A 471 -10.51 -34.38 -24.84
C ASP A 471 -10.53 -32.84 -24.85
N GLY A 472 -9.51 -32.20 -24.26
CA GLY A 472 -9.36 -30.75 -24.16
C GLY A 472 -10.12 -30.10 -23.01
N ASN A 473 -10.72 -30.88 -22.12
CA ASN A 473 -11.39 -30.38 -20.92
C ASN A 473 -10.38 -30.08 -19.81
N PRO A 474 -10.69 -29.19 -18.85
CA PRO A 474 -9.85 -28.97 -17.68
C PRO A 474 -9.58 -30.27 -16.92
N VAL A 475 -8.31 -30.52 -16.59
CA VAL A 475 -7.93 -31.62 -15.71
C VAL A 475 -8.47 -31.38 -14.30
N ARG A 476 -8.74 -32.46 -13.58
CA ARG A 476 -9.09 -32.45 -12.16
C ARG A 476 -8.18 -33.42 -11.44
N TYR A 477 -7.33 -32.92 -10.56
CA TYR A 477 -6.44 -33.78 -9.79
C TYR A 477 -7.21 -34.66 -8.80
N ASN A 478 -8.40 -34.19 -8.37
CA ASN A 478 -9.29 -34.90 -7.44
C ASN A 478 -8.53 -35.39 -6.20
N PHE A 479 -7.83 -34.47 -5.54
CA PHE A 479 -7.11 -34.78 -4.31
C PHE A 479 -8.09 -35.13 -3.21
N SER A 480 -7.84 -36.22 -2.48
CA SER A 480 -8.53 -36.50 -1.22
C SER A 480 -8.17 -35.45 -0.16
N ALA A 481 -8.99 -35.30 0.88
CA ALA A 481 -8.70 -34.37 1.97
C ALA A 481 -7.31 -34.58 2.61
N THR A 482 -6.86 -35.84 2.70
CA THR A 482 -5.51 -36.17 3.18
C THR A 482 -4.43 -35.68 2.22
N GLU A 483 -4.60 -35.89 0.91
CA GLU A 483 -3.63 -35.42 -0.09
C GLU A 483 -3.56 -33.90 -0.17
N GLN A 484 -4.70 -33.21 -0.01
CA GLN A 484 -4.73 -31.75 0.06
C GLN A 484 -3.93 -31.23 1.27
N ALA A 485 -4.18 -31.82 2.46
CA ALA A 485 -3.44 -31.46 3.67
C ALA A 485 -1.93 -31.76 3.54
N GLN A 486 -1.56 -32.86 2.88
CA GLN A 486 -0.17 -33.21 2.60
C GLN A 486 0.50 -32.21 1.66
N LEU A 487 -0.18 -31.78 0.59
CA LEU A 487 0.33 -30.74 -0.30
C LEU A 487 0.53 -29.41 0.43
N VAL A 488 -0.43 -28.99 1.25
CA VAL A 488 -0.29 -27.78 2.08
C VAL A 488 0.91 -27.92 3.02
N ALA A 489 1.04 -29.04 3.73
CA ALA A 489 2.18 -29.29 4.61
C ALA A 489 3.52 -29.22 3.86
N PHE A 490 3.59 -29.72 2.62
CA PHE A 490 4.79 -29.56 1.79
C PHE A 490 5.05 -28.10 1.40
N LEU A 491 4.05 -27.35 0.96
CA LEU A 491 4.21 -25.94 0.57
C LEU A 491 4.70 -25.08 1.74
N GLU A 492 4.26 -25.36 2.97
CA GLU A 492 4.75 -24.69 4.19
C GLU A 492 6.26 -24.93 4.44
N THR A 493 6.83 -26.05 3.96
CA THR A 493 8.28 -26.31 4.09
C THR A 493 9.15 -25.41 3.21
N LEU A 494 8.54 -24.64 2.29
CA LEU A 494 9.23 -23.71 1.39
C LEU A 494 9.49 -22.34 2.03
N THR A 495 9.11 -22.14 3.29
CA THR A 495 9.34 -20.91 4.06
C THR A 495 10.75 -20.87 4.65
N ASP A 496 11.45 -19.78 4.37
CA ASP A 496 12.80 -19.48 4.83
C ASP A 496 12.74 -18.46 5.97
N GLU A 497 12.66 -18.97 7.20
CA GLU A 497 12.55 -18.18 8.43
C GLU A 497 13.73 -17.19 8.60
N THR A 498 14.90 -17.54 8.05
CA THR A 498 16.08 -16.68 8.08
C THR A 498 15.83 -15.43 7.24
N LEU A 499 15.34 -15.57 6.00
CA LEU A 499 15.06 -14.43 5.12
C LEU A 499 14.03 -13.44 5.72
N LEU A 500 13.02 -13.95 6.42
CA LEU A 500 11.94 -13.15 7.04
C LEU A 500 12.41 -12.24 8.17
N THR A 501 13.60 -12.49 8.73
CA THR A 501 14.12 -11.75 9.89
C THR A 501 15.57 -11.27 9.73
N ASP A 502 16.24 -11.62 8.63
CA ASP A 502 17.63 -11.23 8.37
C ASP A 502 17.75 -9.69 8.33
N GLU A 503 18.56 -9.15 9.24
CA GLU A 503 18.87 -7.72 9.35
C GLU A 503 19.40 -7.16 8.03
N LYS A 504 20.02 -7.98 7.19
CA LYS A 504 20.48 -7.58 5.86
C LYS A 504 19.34 -7.03 4.99
N PHE A 505 18.11 -7.51 5.14
CA PHE A 505 16.98 -7.07 4.34
C PHE A 505 15.94 -6.24 5.09
N SER A 506 16.16 -5.93 6.36
CA SER A 506 15.23 -5.17 7.20
C SER A 506 15.27 -3.66 6.96
N ASP A 507 14.31 -2.92 7.52
CA ASP A 507 14.29 -1.46 7.48
C ASP A 507 15.58 -0.88 8.11
N PRO A 508 16.42 -0.13 7.36
CA PRO A 508 17.60 0.51 7.91
C PRO A 508 17.28 1.85 8.61
N PHE A 509 16.03 2.32 8.60
CA PHE A 509 15.63 3.54 9.29
C PHE A 509 15.13 3.24 10.70
N VAL A 510 15.76 3.83 11.70
CA VAL A 510 15.29 3.80 13.07
C VAL A 510 14.37 5.00 13.29
N ARG A 511 13.14 4.71 13.73
CA ARG A 511 12.13 5.72 14.06
C ARG A 511 12.10 5.92 15.55
#